data_AF-M4FE53-F1
#
_entry.id   AF-M4FE53-F1
#
_cell.length_a   1.000
_cell.length_b   1.000
_cell.length_c   1.000
_cell.angle_alpha   90.00
_cell.angle_beta   90.00
_cell.angle_gamma   90.00
#
_symmetry.space_group_name_H-M   'P 1'
#
loop_
_entity.id
_entity.type
_entity.pdbx_description
1 polymer ?
#
loop_
_entity_poly.entity_id
_entity_poly.type
_entity_poly.pdbx_seq_one_letter_code
_entity_poly.pdbx_strand_id
1 'polypeptide(L)'
;MEGNFQISETTNLLRKIKEFTRSIVEDLAEGKSPEISINRFRNYCNDPEADCFCSSDEPKGREILTLRKRSQTYRIDMLLRVLLIVQQLLQENRHGSKRDIYYMHPSAFKAQSAVDRAIADICILFQCSRYSLNVVSVGNGLVMGWLKFREAGRKFDCLSSLNTAFPVPVLVEEVEDIVSLAEYILVVEKETVFQRLANDMFCKTNRCIVVTGRGYPDVSTRRFLRLLMEKLQLPVHCLVDCDPYGFEILATYRFGSMQMAYDIESLRAPEMKWLGAFPSDSDIYGVPQQCLLPLTEEDKKRTEAMLLRCYLKREMPQWRLELETMLKRGVKFEIEALSVHSLSFLSEVYIPSKIRSEGSFH
;
A
#
# COMPACT_ATOMS: atom_id res chain seq x y z
N MET A 1 -9.33 27.33 4.28
CA MET A 1 -8.15 28.02 3.71
C MET A 1 -7.31 27.07 2.84
N GLU A 2 -7.75 25.82 2.63
CA GLU A 2 -7.03 24.77 1.89
C GLU A 2 -7.08 24.87 0.36
N GLY A 3 -8.03 25.60 -0.24
CA GLY A 3 -8.05 25.82 -1.69
C GLY A 3 -6.76 26.46 -2.23
N ASN A 4 -6.03 27.22 -1.40
CA ASN A 4 -4.75 27.81 -1.79
C ASN A 4 -3.58 26.80 -1.80
N PHE A 5 -3.65 25.69 -1.06
CA PHE A 5 -2.54 24.76 -0.92
C PHE A 5 -2.40 23.84 -2.14
N GLN A 6 -3.52 23.29 -2.61
CA GLN A 6 -3.57 22.45 -3.81
C GLN A 6 -3.28 23.26 -5.08
N ILE A 7 -3.80 24.49 -5.18
CA ILE A 7 -3.46 25.42 -6.27
C ILE A 7 -1.97 25.75 -6.27
N SER A 8 -1.37 25.95 -5.09
CA SER A 8 0.08 26.20 -4.95
C SER A 8 0.91 24.99 -5.40
N GLU A 9 0.50 23.77 -5.05
CA GLU A 9 1.21 22.54 -5.42
C GLU A 9 1.11 22.24 -6.93
N THR A 10 -0.08 22.35 -7.52
CA THR A 10 -0.29 22.21 -8.96
C THR A 10 0.51 23.26 -9.75
N THR A 11 0.52 24.51 -9.30
CA THR A 11 1.29 25.59 -9.93
C THR A 11 2.79 25.33 -9.86
N ASN A 12 3.28 24.83 -8.71
CA ASN A 12 4.68 24.46 -8.54
C ASN A 12 5.07 23.28 -9.45
N LEU A 13 4.22 22.27 -9.54
CA LEU A 13 4.47 21.12 -10.40
C LEU A 13 4.50 21.51 -11.88
N LEU A 14 3.55 22.32 -12.35
CA LEU A 14 3.56 22.84 -13.73
C LEU A 14 4.82 23.64 -14.04
N ARG A 15 5.33 24.42 -13.07
CA ARG A 15 6.62 25.12 -13.19
C ARG A 15 7.79 24.14 -13.31
N LYS A 16 7.86 23.11 -12.46
CA LYS A 16 8.89 22.05 -12.53
C LYS A 16 8.87 21.33 -13.89
N ILE A 17 7.68 21.02 -14.42
CA ILE A 17 7.52 20.38 -15.74
C ILE A 17 8.07 21.29 -16.84
N LYS A 18 7.76 22.59 -16.80
CA LYS A 18 8.25 23.58 -17.77
C LYS A 18 9.77 23.75 -17.70
N GLU A 19 10.34 23.77 -16.50
CA GLU A 19 11.78 23.89 -16.29
C GLU A 19 12.53 22.65 -16.82
N PHE A 20 12.02 21.45 -16.50
CA PHE A 20 12.56 20.18 -16.97
C PHE A 20 12.52 20.06 -18.50
N THR A 21 11.37 20.35 -19.12
CA THR A 21 11.23 20.27 -20.58
C THR A 21 12.11 21.32 -21.29
N ARG A 22 12.21 22.54 -20.75
CA ARG A 22 13.11 23.57 -21.28
C ARG A 22 14.57 23.13 -21.27
N SER A 23 15.05 22.56 -20.15
CA SER A 23 16.43 22.06 -20.05
C SER A 23 16.76 21.02 -21.12
N ILE A 24 15.82 20.10 -21.42
CA ILE A 24 16.01 19.10 -22.48
C ILE A 24 16.10 19.76 -23.86
N VAL A 25 15.26 20.76 -24.13
CA VAL A 25 15.26 21.48 -25.41
C VAL A 25 16.53 22.31 -25.59
N GLU A 26 17.01 22.97 -24.52
CA GLU A 26 18.26 23.73 -24.52
C GLU A 26 19.46 22.82 -24.82
N ASP A 27 19.57 21.67 -24.16
CA ASP A 27 20.63 20.69 -24.45
C ASP A 27 20.62 20.28 -25.93
N LEU A 28 19.45 19.95 -26.47
CA LEU A 28 19.30 19.56 -27.87
C LEU A 28 19.62 20.69 -28.85
N ALA A 29 19.25 21.93 -28.54
CA ALA A 29 19.53 23.11 -29.37
C ALA A 29 21.03 23.43 -29.42
N GLU A 30 21.76 23.17 -28.33
CA GLU A 30 23.22 23.31 -28.24
C GLU A 30 23.98 22.10 -28.83
N GLY A 31 23.27 21.11 -29.37
CA GLY A 31 23.88 19.87 -29.90
C GLY A 31 24.41 18.92 -28.82
N LYS A 32 24.04 19.15 -27.55
CA LYS A 32 24.36 18.25 -26.43
C LYS A 32 23.32 17.14 -26.35
N SER A 33 23.74 15.96 -25.90
CA SER A 33 22.81 14.85 -25.64
C SER A 33 22.21 15.04 -24.24
N PRO A 34 20.88 15.17 -24.09
CA PRO A 34 20.27 15.36 -22.78
C PRO A 34 20.47 14.14 -21.90
N GLU A 35 20.79 14.39 -20.63
CA GLU A 35 21.00 13.38 -19.60
C GLU A 35 19.97 13.54 -18.49
N ILE A 36 19.11 12.54 -18.30
CA ILE A 36 18.08 12.56 -17.26
C ILE A 36 18.53 11.65 -16.12
N SER A 37 18.82 12.24 -14.96
CA SER A 37 19.21 11.50 -13.76
C SER A 37 17.99 11.16 -12.91
N ILE A 38 17.75 9.86 -12.70
CA ILE A 38 16.64 9.35 -11.90
C ILE A 38 17.21 8.61 -10.69
N ASN A 39 16.84 9.05 -9.50
CA ASN A 39 17.19 8.39 -8.25
C ASN A 39 16.54 7.00 -8.18
N ARG A 40 17.25 6.01 -7.63
CA ARG A 40 16.70 4.67 -7.37
C ARG A 40 16.42 4.50 -5.89
N PHE A 41 15.22 4.01 -5.58
CA PHE A 41 14.80 3.72 -4.22
C PHE A 41 14.65 2.22 -4.02
N ARG A 42 14.92 1.76 -2.81
CA ARG A 42 14.78 0.34 -2.43
C ARG A 42 14.48 0.24 -0.94
N ASN A 43 13.37 -0.43 -0.61
CA ASN A 43 12.86 -0.50 0.76
C ASN A 43 13.59 -1.54 1.62
N TYR A 44 14.08 -2.62 1.01
CA TYR A 44 14.81 -3.67 1.73
C TYR A 44 15.83 -4.35 0.81
N CYS A 45 16.91 -4.87 1.38
CA CYS A 45 17.82 -5.78 0.69
C CYS A 45 17.46 -7.25 0.96
N ASN A 46 17.99 -8.13 0.12
CA ASN A 46 17.85 -9.59 0.26
C ASN A 46 19.15 -10.21 0.83
N ASP A 47 19.89 -9.42 1.62
CA ASP A 47 21.14 -9.88 2.21
C ASP A 47 20.87 -10.33 3.65
N PRO A 48 20.93 -11.65 3.93
CA PRO A 48 20.66 -12.20 5.26
C PRO A 48 21.81 -11.98 6.25
N GLU A 49 23.01 -11.64 5.78
CA GLU A 49 24.21 -11.47 6.61
C GLU A 49 24.48 -10.01 7.00
N ALA A 50 24.07 -9.06 6.16
CA ALA A 50 24.26 -7.65 6.45
C ALA A 50 23.30 -7.12 7.54
N ASP A 51 23.86 -6.44 8.55
CA ASP A 51 23.12 -5.50 9.41
C ASP A 51 22.71 -4.25 8.59
N CYS A 52 21.90 -4.45 7.54
CA CYS A 52 21.52 -3.38 6.62
C CYS A 52 20.59 -2.38 7.32
N PHE A 53 21.05 -1.13 7.45
CA PHE A 53 20.18 0.03 7.65
C PHE A 53 19.63 0.47 6.30
N CYS A 54 18.82 -0.41 5.72
CA CYS A 54 18.15 -0.13 4.48
C CYS A 54 17.12 0.98 4.74
N SER A 55 17.58 2.24 4.76
CA SER A 55 16.73 3.41 4.83
C SER A 55 15.93 3.48 3.54
N SER A 56 14.66 3.82 3.70
CA SER A 56 13.71 4.00 2.62
C SER A 56 13.77 5.41 2.03
N ASP A 57 14.36 6.34 2.76
CA ASP A 57 14.18 7.78 2.52
C ASP A 57 15.34 8.34 1.69
N GLU A 58 16.46 7.62 1.59
CA GLU A 58 17.61 7.98 0.78
C GLU A 58 17.72 7.17 -0.52
N PRO A 59 18.11 7.82 -1.63
CA PRO A 59 18.29 7.14 -2.91
C PRO A 59 19.52 6.22 -2.89
N LYS A 60 19.30 4.94 -3.20
CA LYS A 60 20.34 3.89 -3.28
C LYS A 60 20.94 3.82 -4.69
N GLY A 61 21.42 4.96 -5.16
CA GLY A 61 22.04 5.14 -6.46
C GLY A 61 21.20 5.95 -7.44
N ARG A 62 21.81 6.22 -8.60
CA ARG A 62 21.22 7.02 -9.68
C ARG A 62 21.35 6.28 -11.00
N GLU A 63 20.28 6.33 -11.80
CA GLU A 63 20.29 5.90 -13.18
C GLU A 63 20.34 7.12 -14.09
N ILE A 64 21.24 7.11 -15.07
CA ILE A 64 21.32 8.16 -16.08
C ILE A 64 20.73 7.63 -17.38
N LEU A 65 19.66 8.27 -17.83
CA LEU A 65 19.05 8.00 -19.13
C LEU A 65 19.65 8.94 -20.17
N THR A 66 20.08 8.36 -21.29
CA THR A 66 20.67 9.09 -22.42
C THR A 66 19.98 8.70 -23.72
N LEU A 67 20.15 9.51 -24.77
CA LEU A 67 19.66 9.19 -26.12
C LEU A 67 20.58 8.23 -26.88
N ARG A 68 21.67 7.73 -26.27
CA ARG A 68 22.69 6.90 -26.94
C ARG A 68 22.24 5.47 -27.17
N LYS A 69 21.36 4.94 -26.30
CA LYS A 69 20.88 3.55 -26.35
C LYS A 69 19.39 3.53 -26.68
N ARG A 70 19.00 2.75 -27.70
CA ARG A 70 17.60 2.64 -28.15
C ARG A 70 16.60 2.33 -27.01
N SER A 71 16.98 1.51 -26.04
CA SER A 71 16.14 1.19 -24.88
C SER A 71 15.94 2.38 -23.93
N GLN A 72 16.98 3.20 -23.72
CA GLN A 72 16.90 4.41 -22.91
C GLN A 72 16.14 5.51 -23.65
N THR A 73 16.39 5.69 -24.95
CA THR A 73 15.63 6.60 -25.81
C THR A 73 14.13 6.28 -25.77
N TYR A 74 13.77 5.00 -25.85
CA TYR A 74 12.37 4.57 -25.72
C TYR A 74 11.80 4.94 -24.34
N ARG A 75 12.55 4.73 -23.26
CA ARG A 75 12.11 5.11 -21.90
C ARG A 75 11.91 6.63 -21.76
N ILE A 76 12.80 7.43 -22.34
CA ILE A 76 12.68 8.90 -22.36
C ILE A 76 11.45 9.33 -23.16
N ASP A 77 11.20 8.72 -24.34
CA ASP A 77 10.00 8.99 -25.13
C ASP A 77 8.72 8.66 -24.34
N MET A 78 8.67 7.53 -23.64
CA MET A 78 7.53 7.18 -22.78
C MET A 78 7.34 8.17 -21.63
N LEU A 79 8.44 8.58 -20.98
CA LEU A 79 8.42 9.56 -19.90
C LEU A 79 7.86 10.90 -20.37
N LEU A 80 8.35 11.43 -21.51
CA LEU A 80 7.88 12.70 -22.06
C LEU A 80 6.42 12.65 -22.52
N ARG A 81 5.96 11.53 -23.10
CA ARG A 81 4.55 11.35 -23.47
C ARG A 81 3.63 11.35 -22.26
N VAL A 82 3.98 10.60 -21.22
CA VAL A 82 3.19 10.58 -19.98
C VAL A 82 3.24 11.95 -19.31
N LEU A 83 4.39 12.62 -19.33
CA LEU A 83 4.55 13.96 -18.76
C LEU A 83 3.65 14.99 -19.44
N LEU A 84 3.50 14.92 -20.77
CA LEU A 84 2.58 15.77 -21.53
C LEU A 84 1.12 15.54 -21.11
N ILE A 85 0.72 14.27 -20.96
CA ILE A 85 -0.63 13.92 -20.49
C ILE A 85 -0.87 14.44 -19.07
N VAL A 86 0.10 14.24 -18.17
CA VAL A 86 0.04 14.75 -16.79
C VAL A 86 -0.06 16.27 -16.78
N GLN A 87 0.70 16.98 -17.61
CA GLN A 87 0.61 18.43 -17.74
C GLN A 87 -0.82 18.86 -18.13
N GLN A 88 -1.44 18.18 -19.10
CA GLN A 88 -2.80 18.46 -19.52
C GLN A 88 -3.82 18.20 -18.38
N LEU A 89 -3.69 17.07 -17.67
CA LEU A 89 -4.54 16.75 -16.52
C LEU A 89 -4.47 17.83 -15.43
N LEU A 90 -3.27 18.34 -15.15
CA LEU A 90 -3.06 19.41 -14.17
C LEU A 90 -3.64 20.75 -14.64
N GLN A 91 -3.48 21.11 -15.92
CA GLN A 91 -3.99 22.36 -16.49
C GLN A 91 -5.52 22.39 -16.58
N GLU A 92 -6.14 21.26 -16.93
CA GLU A 92 -7.60 21.13 -17.01
C GLU A 92 -8.25 20.82 -15.66
N ASN A 93 -7.45 20.62 -14.60
CA ASN A 93 -7.90 20.11 -13.29
C ASN A 93 -8.75 18.84 -13.40
N ARG A 94 -8.28 17.88 -14.19
CA ARG A 94 -8.94 16.60 -14.43
C ARG A 94 -8.10 15.45 -13.90
N HIS A 95 -8.77 14.39 -13.49
CA HIS A 95 -8.14 13.16 -13.05
C HIS A 95 -8.13 12.12 -14.18
N GLY A 96 -7.07 11.33 -14.26
CA GLY A 96 -6.95 10.22 -15.20
C GLY A 96 -6.43 8.96 -14.52
N SER A 97 -6.93 7.80 -14.93
CA SER A 97 -6.38 6.52 -14.48
C SER A 97 -5.18 6.11 -15.34
N LYS A 98 -4.37 5.18 -14.82
CA LYS A 98 -3.27 4.54 -15.58
C LYS A 98 -3.73 3.92 -16.90
N ARG A 99 -4.95 3.37 -16.91
CA ARG A 99 -5.55 2.77 -18.10
C ARG A 99 -5.92 3.85 -19.12
N ASP A 100 -6.47 4.98 -18.66
CA ASP A 100 -6.80 6.11 -19.54
C ASP A 100 -5.55 6.62 -20.23
N ILE A 101 -4.46 6.83 -19.47
CA ILE A 101 -3.15 7.24 -20.01
C ILE A 101 -2.65 6.22 -21.05
N TYR A 102 -2.72 4.92 -20.75
CA TYR A 102 -2.31 3.87 -21.68
C TYR A 102 -3.09 3.92 -23.01
N TYR A 103 -4.40 4.15 -22.97
CA TYR A 103 -5.24 4.19 -24.16
C TYR A 103 -5.15 5.48 -24.98
N MET A 104 -4.52 6.55 -24.46
CA MET A 104 -4.23 7.75 -25.26
C MET A 104 -3.21 7.46 -26.36
N HIS A 105 -2.21 6.58 -26.12
CA HIS A 105 -1.18 6.22 -27.09
C HIS A 105 -0.78 4.72 -27.04
N PRO A 106 -1.70 3.78 -27.34
CA PRO A 106 -1.46 2.35 -27.18
C PRO A 106 -0.31 1.82 -28.05
N SER A 107 -0.16 2.36 -29.26
CA SER A 107 0.93 2.01 -30.19
C SER A 107 2.32 2.39 -29.67
N ALA A 108 2.40 3.43 -28.83
CA ALA A 108 3.65 3.89 -28.23
C ALA A 108 4.00 3.08 -26.97
N PHE A 109 3.02 2.88 -26.08
CA PHE A 109 3.27 2.27 -24.76
C PHE A 109 3.52 0.77 -24.81
N LYS A 110 2.93 0.03 -25.75
CA LYS A 110 3.01 -1.45 -25.92
C LYS A 110 2.51 -2.27 -24.73
N ALA A 111 2.82 -1.89 -23.49
CA ALA A 111 2.43 -2.53 -22.24
C ALA A 111 2.13 -1.47 -21.16
N GLN A 112 1.17 -1.76 -20.27
CA GLN A 112 0.83 -0.86 -19.15
C GLN A 112 1.99 -0.64 -18.18
N SER A 113 2.90 -1.61 -18.06
CA SER A 113 4.11 -1.48 -17.24
C SER A 113 5.05 -0.36 -17.69
N ALA A 114 5.00 0.04 -18.96
CA ALA A 114 5.75 1.20 -19.45
C ALA A 114 5.18 2.52 -18.89
N VAL A 115 3.85 2.63 -18.85
CA VAL A 115 3.14 3.78 -18.25
C VAL A 115 3.40 3.82 -16.75
N ASP A 116 3.29 2.69 -16.06
CA ASP A 116 3.58 2.59 -14.63
C ASP A 116 4.99 3.08 -14.28
N ARG A 117 5.99 2.66 -15.06
CA ARG A 117 7.38 3.08 -14.88
C ARG A 117 7.56 4.58 -15.16
N ALA A 118 6.94 5.10 -16.22
CA ALA A 118 7.02 6.52 -16.55
C ALA A 118 6.39 7.40 -15.44
N ILE A 119 5.23 6.99 -14.89
CA ILE A 119 4.60 7.68 -13.75
C ILE A 119 5.55 7.65 -12.54
N ALA A 120 6.14 6.50 -12.22
CA ALA A 120 7.09 6.38 -11.11
C ALA A 120 8.33 7.28 -11.30
N ASP A 121 8.91 7.27 -12.51
CA ASP A 121 10.06 8.10 -12.87
C ASP A 121 9.72 9.61 -12.71
N ILE A 122 8.52 10.03 -13.13
CA ILE A 122 8.01 11.41 -12.95
C ILE A 122 7.86 11.76 -11.47
N CYS A 123 7.27 10.87 -10.66
CA CYS A 123 7.14 11.07 -9.21
C CYS A 123 8.51 11.27 -8.55
N ILE A 124 9.49 10.46 -8.94
CA ILE A 124 10.87 10.56 -8.45
C ILE A 124 11.54 11.87 -8.88
N LEU A 125 11.43 12.23 -10.17
CA LEU A 125 12.07 13.43 -10.71
C LEU A 125 11.54 14.71 -10.06
N PHE A 126 10.23 14.78 -9.81
CA PHE A 126 9.60 15.97 -9.23
C PHE A 126 9.40 15.91 -7.73
N GLN A 127 9.77 14.80 -7.08
CA GLN A 127 9.57 14.54 -5.65
C GLN A 127 8.12 14.80 -5.25
N CYS A 128 7.20 14.11 -5.91
CA CYS A 128 5.76 14.26 -5.68
C CYS A 128 5.08 12.89 -5.64
N SER A 129 3.90 12.84 -5.02
CA SER A 129 3.08 11.64 -4.98
C SER A 129 2.37 11.42 -6.32
N ARG A 130 1.87 10.20 -6.54
CA ARG A 130 1.03 9.93 -7.72
C ARG A 130 -0.26 10.75 -7.73
N TYR A 131 -0.78 11.07 -6.55
CA TYR A 131 -1.95 11.91 -6.40
C TYR A 131 -1.69 13.33 -6.92
N SER A 132 -0.53 13.92 -6.61
CA SER A 132 -0.12 15.25 -7.07
C SER A 132 -0.03 15.37 -8.60
N LEU A 133 0.03 14.25 -9.33
CA LEU A 133 0.01 14.20 -10.80
C LEU A 133 -1.41 14.15 -11.41
N ASN A 134 -2.46 14.21 -10.58
CA ASN A 134 -3.84 13.89 -10.94
C ASN A 134 -4.02 12.48 -11.56
N VAL A 135 -3.10 11.55 -11.25
CA VAL A 135 -3.18 10.15 -11.71
C VAL A 135 -3.69 9.26 -10.59
N VAL A 136 -4.97 8.87 -10.71
CA VAL A 136 -5.72 8.25 -9.63
C VAL A 136 -6.11 6.82 -9.98
N SER A 137 -6.02 5.89 -9.03
CA SER A 137 -6.50 4.53 -9.19
C SER A 137 -7.97 4.40 -8.80
N VAL A 138 -8.67 3.44 -9.39
CA VAL A 138 -9.99 3.03 -8.89
C VAL A 138 -9.82 2.53 -7.45
N GLY A 139 -10.55 3.13 -6.52
CA GLY A 139 -10.58 2.70 -5.13
C GLY A 139 -11.32 1.37 -4.99
N ASN A 140 -10.67 0.38 -4.38
CA ASN A 140 -11.21 -0.95 -4.13
C ASN A 140 -11.48 -1.21 -2.65
N GLY A 141 -10.88 -0.42 -1.76
CA GLY A 141 -10.96 -0.62 -0.31
C GLY A 141 -12.32 -0.29 0.29
N LEU A 142 -12.61 -0.93 1.42
CA LEU A 142 -13.77 -0.65 2.25
C LEU A 142 -13.35 -0.29 3.68
N VAL A 143 -14.17 0.53 4.34
CA VAL A 143 -14.05 0.91 5.74
C VAL A 143 -15.40 0.82 6.45
N MET A 144 -15.38 0.41 7.71
CA MET A 144 -16.52 0.47 8.62
C MET A 144 -16.03 0.77 10.04
N GLY A 145 -16.94 1.10 10.95
CA GLY A 145 -16.63 1.25 12.37
C GLY A 145 -16.79 2.67 12.90
N TRP A 146 -16.09 2.96 13.99
CA TRP A 146 -16.24 4.22 14.74
C TRP A 146 -15.53 5.39 14.06
N LEU A 147 -16.04 5.81 12.90
CA LEU A 147 -15.39 6.81 12.06
C LEU A 147 -16.42 7.76 11.42
N LYS A 148 -16.09 9.03 11.40
CA LYS A 148 -16.79 10.05 10.61
C LYS A 148 -15.77 10.94 9.95
N PHE A 149 -16.01 11.31 8.70
CA PHE A 149 -15.15 12.22 7.95
C PHE A 149 -15.95 12.91 6.84
N ARG A 150 -15.33 13.87 6.17
CA ARG A 150 -15.87 14.48 4.94
C ARG A 150 -14.86 14.34 3.83
N GLU A 151 -15.32 14.08 2.61
CA GLU A 151 -14.50 14.05 1.39
C GLU A 151 -15.19 14.99 0.40
N ALA A 152 -14.48 16.00 -0.10
CA ALA A 152 -15.02 16.96 -1.08
C ALA A 152 -16.39 17.57 -0.66
N GLY A 153 -16.57 17.83 0.64
CA GLY A 153 -17.82 18.33 1.23
C GLY A 153 -18.91 17.28 1.49
N ARG A 154 -18.80 16.05 0.94
CA ARG A 154 -19.69 14.92 1.22
C ARG A 154 -19.37 14.33 2.59
N LYS A 155 -20.41 14.17 3.43
CA LYS A 155 -20.26 13.58 4.77
C LYS A 155 -20.34 12.05 4.71
N PHE A 156 -19.39 11.38 5.33
CA PHE A 156 -19.38 9.94 5.57
C PHE A 156 -19.50 9.71 7.07
N ASP A 157 -20.64 9.18 7.49
CA ASP A 157 -20.97 8.99 8.90
C ASP A 157 -21.13 7.49 9.21
N CYS A 158 -20.00 6.81 9.45
CA CYS A 158 -20.00 5.40 9.83
C CYS A 158 -20.49 5.22 11.28
N LEU A 159 -20.54 6.28 12.10
CA LEU A 159 -21.06 6.22 13.48
C LEU A 159 -22.56 5.89 13.52
N SER A 160 -23.31 6.38 12.52
CA SER A 160 -24.74 6.07 12.39
C SER A 160 -25.02 4.60 12.12
N SER A 161 -24.09 3.91 11.46
CA SER A 161 -24.17 2.47 11.17
C SER A 161 -22.78 1.84 11.20
N LEU A 162 -22.33 1.50 12.41
CA LEU A 162 -20.95 1.08 12.72
C LEU A 162 -20.47 -0.13 11.93
N ASN A 163 -21.36 -0.99 11.45
CA ASN A 163 -21.00 -2.20 10.71
C ASN A 163 -21.41 -2.14 9.24
N THR A 164 -21.81 -0.97 8.74
CA THR A 164 -22.04 -0.79 7.30
C THR A 164 -20.72 -0.48 6.61
N ALA A 165 -20.47 -1.19 5.50
CA ALA A 165 -19.31 -0.97 4.64
C ALA A 165 -19.47 0.33 3.84
N PHE A 166 -18.45 1.18 3.89
CA PHE A 166 -18.33 2.36 3.03
C PHE A 166 -17.06 2.23 2.17
N PRO A 167 -17.07 2.71 0.92
CA PRO A 167 -15.85 2.75 0.12
C PRO A 167 -14.83 3.68 0.78
N VAL A 168 -13.56 3.29 0.71
CA VAL A 168 -12.46 4.17 1.10
C VAL A 168 -12.38 5.36 0.13
N PRO A 169 -12.17 6.59 0.63
CA PRO A 169 -11.95 7.78 -0.19
C PRO A 169 -10.87 7.57 -1.25
N VAL A 170 -11.16 7.98 -2.47
CA VAL A 170 -10.19 7.92 -3.57
C VAL A 170 -9.30 9.16 -3.54
N LEU A 171 -9.89 10.32 -3.23
CA LEU A 171 -9.19 11.60 -3.11
C LEU A 171 -8.85 11.85 -1.63
N VAL A 172 -7.93 11.06 -1.09
CA VAL A 172 -7.61 11.06 0.34
C VAL A 172 -7.15 12.43 0.86
N GLU A 173 -6.51 13.25 0.02
CA GLU A 173 -6.08 14.60 0.41
C GLU A 173 -7.26 15.59 0.58
N GLU A 174 -8.44 15.28 0.03
CA GLU A 174 -9.66 16.05 0.23
C GLU A 174 -10.47 15.57 1.46
N VAL A 175 -9.91 14.63 2.23
CA VAL A 175 -10.53 14.14 3.46
C VAL A 175 -10.27 15.09 4.61
N GLU A 176 -11.34 15.63 5.17
CA GLU A 176 -11.35 16.57 6.29
C GLU A 176 -12.28 16.09 7.42
N ASP A 177 -12.29 16.82 8.54
CA ASP A 177 -13.19 16.60 9.68
C ASP A 177 -13.22 15.15 10.20
N ILE A 178 -12.05 14.50 10.29
CA ILE A 178 -11.95 13.13 10.81
C ILE A 178 -12.24 13.11 12.31
N VAL A 179 -13.29 12.38 12.70
CA VAL A 179 -13.71 12.17 14.09
C VAL A 179 -13.87 10.68 14.34
N SER A 180 -13.30 10.19 15.44
CA SER A 180 -13.34 8.79 15.85
C SER A 180 -13.35 8.66 17.36
N LEU A 181 -14.01 7.61 17.85
CA LEU A 181 -13.94 7.14 19.24
C LEU A 181 -13.43 5.68 19.29
N ALA A 182 -12.80 5.24 18.21
CA ALA A 182 -12.24 3.90 18.13
C ALA A 182 -11.03 3.74 19.06
N GLU A 183 -10.84 2.54 19.58
CA GLU A 183 -9.69 2.17 20.41
C GLU A 183 -8.52 1.64 19.56
N TYR A 184 -8.81 1.10 18.37
CA TYR A 184 -7.81 0.59 17.42
C TYR A 184 -8.37 0.51 16.00
N ILE A 185 -7.48 0.31 15.02
CA ILE A 185 -7.80 0.02 13.62
C ILE A 185 -7.43 -1.44 13.32
N LEU A 186 -8.36 -2.20 12.77
CA LEU A 186 -8.15 -3.56 12.29
C LEU A 186 -8.16 -3.58 10.76
N VAL A 187 -7.05 -3.96 10.16
CA VAL A 187 -6.94 -4.22 8.73
C VAL A 187 -7.17 -5.70 8.48
N VAL A 188 -8.14 -6.05 7.63
CA VAL A 188 -8.40 -7.44 7.22
C VAL A 188 -8.13 -7.62 5.73
N GLU A 189 -7.48 -8.72 5.38
CA GLU A 189 -7.15 -9.02 3.98
C GLU A 189 -8.40 -9.22 3.12
N LYS A 190 -9.22 -10.22 3.46
CA LYS A 190 -10.34 -10.69 2.65
C LYS A 190 -11.64 -9.92 2.89
N GLU A 191 -12.39 -9.68 1.82
CA GLU A 191 -13.72 -9.10 1.90
C GLU A 191 -14.71 -10.02 2.61
N THR A 192 -14.60 -11.33 2.43
CA THR A 192 -15.45 -12.33 3.11
C THR A 192 -15.35 -12.20 4.63
N VAL A 193 -14.12 -12.08 5.15
CA VAL A 193 -13.84 -11.83 6.57
C VAL A 193 -14.38 -10.47 7.00
N PHE A 194 -14.19 -9.42 6.21
CA PHE A 194 -14.73 -8.09 6.49
C PHE A 194 -16.27 -8.11 6.65
N GLN A 195 -16.97 -8.72 5.68
CA GLN A 195 -18.44 -8.84 5.71
C GLN A 195 -18.91 -9.72 6.86
N ARG A 196 -18.13 -10.73 7.24
CA ARG A 196 -18.42 -11.54 8.42
C ARG A 196 -18.36 -10.72 9.70
N LEU A 197 -17.31 -9.92 9.90
CA LEU A 197 -17.21 -9.02 11.05
C LEU A 197 -18.35 -8.00 11.08
N ALA A 198 -18.80 -7.53 9.91
CA ALA A 198 -19.95 -6.64 9.81
C ALA A 198 -21.23 -7.32 10.32
N ASN A 199 -21.51 -8.54 9.87
CA ASN A 199 -22.69 -9.32 10.26
C ASN A 199 -22.70 -9.65 11.77
N ASP A 200 -21.53 -9.90 12.35
CA ASP A 200 -21.38 -10.20 13.78
C ASP A 200 -21.36 -8.91 14.64
N MET A 201 -21.64 -7.75 14.04
CA MET A 201 -21.66 -6.44 14.70
C MET A 201 -20.34 -6.07 15.40
N PHE A 202 -19.21 -6.56 14.88
CA PHE A 202 -17.90 -6.53 15.53
C PHE A 202 -17.45 -5.13 15.97
N CYS A 203 -17.64 -4.11 15.11
CA CYS A 203 -17.19 -2.74 15.42
C CYS A 203 -17.97 -2.12 16.57
N LYS A 204 -19.24 -2.50 16.74
CA LYS A 204 -20.08 -2.04 17.86
C LYS A 204 -19.59 -2.63 19.18
N THR A 205 -19.23 -3.91 19.17
CA THR A 205 -18.78 -4.64 20.37
C THR A 205 -17.37 -4.25 20.80
N ASN A 206 -16.46 -4.05 19.84
CA ASN A 206 -15.03 -3.87 20.12
C ASN A 206 -14.53 -2.42 19.91
N ARG A 207 -15.42 -1.47 19.62
CA ARG A 207 -15.10 -0.05 19.44
C ARG A 207 -13.91 0.19 18.52
N CYS A 208 -13.95 -0.35 17.31
CA CYS A 208 -12.83 -0.27 16.37
C CYS A 208 -13.25 0.32 15.01
N ILE A 209 -12.24 0.64 14.20
CA ILE A 209 -12.39 0.85 12.76
C ILE A 209 -11.88 -0.41 12.06
N VAL A 210 -12.61 -0.91 11.08
CA VAL A 210 -12.15 -2.04 10.23
C VAL A 210 -11.94 -1.54 8.82
N VAL A 211 -10.78 -1.85 8.23
CA VAL A 211 -10.42 -1.50 6.85
C VAL A 211 -10.07 -2.78 6.09
N THR A 212 -10.46 -2.90 4.83
CA THR A 212 -9.98 -3.96 3.93
C THR A 212 -9.55 -3.40 2.59
N GLY A 213 -8.47 -3.95 2.05
CA GLY A 213 -8.01 -3.70 0.68
C GLY A 213 -8.57 -4.70 -0.34
N ARG A 214 -9.35 -5.71 0.12
CA ARG A 214 -9.81 -6.86 -0.68
C ARG A 214 -8.64 -7.63 -1.32
N GLY A 215 -7.69 -8.05 -0.48
CA GLY A 215 -6.39 -8.60 -0.89
C GLY A 215 -5.29 -7.54 -0.85
N TYR A 216 -4.48 -7.47 -1.91
CA TYR A 216 -3.41 -6.47 -2.01
C TYR A 216 -3.98 -5.05 -2.02
N PRO A 217 -3.54 -4.17 -1.11
CA PRO A 217 -4.13 -2.86 -0.97
C PRO A 217 -3.72 -1.93 -2.11
N ASP A 218 -4.69 -1.16 -2.60
CA ASP A 218 -4.44 -0.07 -3.53
C ASP A 218 -3.82 1.16 -2.82
N VAL A 219 -3.47 2.18 -3.60
CA VAL A 219 -2.81 3.38 -3.09
C VAL A 219 -3.74 4.17 -2.17
N SER A 220 -5.01 4.33 -2.56
CA SER A 220 -6.03 5.05 -1.77
C SER A 220 -6.23 4.41 -0.40
N THR A 221 -6.31 3.07 -0.32
CA THR A 221 -6.46 2.33 0.94
C THR A 221 -5.26 2.53 1.85
N ARG A 222 -4.04 2.43 1.30
CA ARG A 222 -2.80 2.66 2.08
C ARG A 222 -2.69 4.11 2.54
N ARG A 223 -2.99 5.06 1.67
CA ARG A 223 -2.92 6.50 1.99
C ARG A 223 -3.98 6.89 3.01
N PHE A 224 -5.20 6.37 2.89
CA PHE A 224 -6.27 6.60 3.86
C PHE A 224 -5.94 6.00 5.22
N LEU A 225 -5.42 4.77 5.26
CA LEU A 225 -4.93 4.17 6.50
C LEU A 225 -3.82 5.03 7.14
N ARG A 226 -2.87 5.51 6.34
CA ARG A 226 -1.81 6.41 6.81
C ARG A 226 -2.38 7.71 7.40
N LEU A 227 -3.35 8.32 6.72
CA LEU A 227 -4.04 9.52 7.22
C LEU A 227 -4.74 9.26 8.56
N LEU A 228 -5.45 8.13 8.69
CA LEU A 228 -6.08 7.75 9.96
C LEU A 228 -5.06 7.57 11.08
N MET A 229 -3.91 6.94 10.81
CA MET A 229 -2.83 6.80 11.79
C MET A 229 -2.28 8.16 12.24
N GLU A 230 -2.01 9.06 11.30
CA GLU A 230 -1.46 10.39 11.60
C GLU A 230 -2.44 11.24 12.41
N LYS A 231 -3.74 11.14 12.11
CA LYS A 231 -4.78 11.96 12.76
C LYS A 231 -5.29 11.38 14.07
N LEU A 232 -5.42 10.06 14.16
CA LEU A 232 -6.06 9.40 15.30
C LEU A 232 -5.04 8.78 16.27
N GLN A 233 -3.81 8.51 15.82
CA GLN A 233 -2.75 7.89 16.63
C GLN A 233 -3.19 6.57 17.29
N LEU A 234 -4.02 5.79 16.57
CA LEU A 234 -4.55 4.52 17.06
C LEU A 234 -3.61 3.35 16.73
N PRO A 235 -3.55 2.33 17.60
CA PRO A 235 -2.92 1.06 17.27
C PRO A 235 -3.53 0.46 16.01
N VAL A 236 -2.67 -0.07 15.12
CA VAL A 236 -3.11 -0.73 13.89
C VAL A 236 -2.73 -2.20 13.94
N HIS A 237 -3.72 -3.08 13.84
CA HIS A 237 -3.54 -4.52 13.77
C HIS A 237 -3.93 -5.00 12.37
N CYS A 238 -3.24 -6.01 11.85
CA CYS A 238 -3.53 -6.59 10.55
C CYS A 238 -3.71 -8.09 10.66
N LEU A 239 -4.84 -8.56 10.14
CA LEU A 239 -5.24 -9.95 10.08
C LEU A 239 -5.22 -10.41 8.61
N VAL A 240 -4.34 -11.37 8.32
CA VAL A 240 -4.09 -11.93 6.99
C VAL A 240 -4.13 -13.45 7.02
N ASP A 241 -4.30 -14.08 5.87
CA ASP A 241 -4.27 -15.53 5.77
C ASP A 241 -2.92 -16.10 6.22
N CYS A 242 -2.94 -17.34 6.73
CA CYS A 242 -1.72 -18.05 7.13
C CYS A 242 -1.05 -18.66 5.90
N ASP A 243 -0.58 -17.80 4.99
CA ASP A 243 0.17 -18.18 3.80
C ASP A 243 1.18 -17.08 3.39
N PRO A 244 2.04 -17.34 2.39
CA PRO A 244 3.04 -16.35 1.98
C PRO A 244 2.43 -15.09 1.34
N TYR A 245 1.25 -15.20 0.71
CA TYR A 245 0.58 -14.06 0.08
C TYR A 245 -0.01 -13.11 1.13
N GLY A 246 -0.66 -13.65 2.16
CA GLY A 246 -1.15 -12.90 3.31
C GLY A 246 0.00 -12.16 4.00
N PHE A 247 1.15 -12.83 4.21
CA PHE A 247 2.34 -12.15 4.72
C PHE A 247 2.84 -11.03 3.80
N GLU A 248 2.81 -11.21 2.48
CA GLU A 248 3.21 -10.15 1.54
C GLU A 248 2.27 -8.92 1.60
N ILE A 249 0.98 -9.15 1.84
CA ILE A 249 -0.02 -8.09 1.99
C ILE A 249 0.27 -7.28 3.26
N LEU A 250 0.49 -7.96 4.38
CA LEU A 250 0.94 -7.35 5.64
C LEU A 250 2.24 -6.55 5.43
N ALA A 251 3.24 -7.15 4.77
CA ALA A 251 4.50 -6.50 4.50
C ALA A 251 4.34 -5.26 3.60
N THR A 252 3.40 -5.28 2.66
CA THR A 252 3.09 -4.15 1.78
C THR A 252 2.49 -2.98 2.56
N TYR A 253 1.62 -3.24 3.54
CA TYR A 253 1.11 -2.19 4.42
C TYR A 253 2.22 -1.62 5.31
N ARG A 254 2.98 -2.49 6.01
CA ARG A 254 3.96 -2.05 7.02
C ARG A 254 5.23 -1.45 6.43
N PHE A 255 5.83 -2.13 5.45
CA PHE A 255 7.15 -1.80 4.90
C PHE A 255 7.08 -1.18 3.49
N GLY A 256 5.90 -1.15 2.87
CA GLY A 256 5.71 -0.62 1.53
C GLY A 256 6.15 -1.56 0.40
N SER A 257 5.64 -1.31 -0.80
CA SER A 257 6.01 -2.06 -2.01
C SER A 257 7.32 -1.55 -2.61
N MET A 258 8.17 -2.47 -3.09
CA MET A 258 9.40 -2.13 -3.84
C MET A 258 9.11 -1.29 -5.09
N GLN A 259 7.95 -1.47 -5.73
CA GLN A 259 7.56 -0.67 -6.90
C GLN A 259 7.24 0.79 -6.56
N MET A 260 7.00 1.08 -5.28
CA MET A 260 6.65 2.39 -4.75
C MET A 260 7.62 2.86 -3.68
N ALA A 261 8.87 2.41 -3.76
CA ALA A 261 9.89 2.74 -2.78
C ALA A 261 10.12 4.26 -2.63
N TYR A 262 9.81 5.03 -3.68
CA TYR A 262 9.91 6.50 -3.71
C TYR A 262 8.80 7.24 -2.95
N ASP A 263 7.70 6.56 -2.59
CA ASP A 263 6.50 7.16 -1.98
C ASP A 263 6.12 6.39 -0.70
N ILE A 264 7.15 5.94 0.00
CA ILE A 264 6.98 5.05 1.16
C ILE A 264 6.44 5.80 2.38
N GLU A 265 6.94 7.01 2.66
CA GLU A 265 6.58 7.80 3.83
C GLU A 265 5.07 8.10 3.89
N SER A 266 4.46 8.34 2.73
CA SER A 266 3.04 8.67 2.61
C SER A 266 2.12 7.45 2.63
N LEU A 267 2.65 6.22 2.46
CA LEU A 267 1.86 5.00 2.23
C LEU A 267 2.16 3.83 3.18
N ARG A 268 3.16 3.92 4.05
CA ARG A 268 3.50 2.84 5.00
C ARG A 268 2.78 3.00 6.33
N ALA A 269 2.46 1.88 6.96
CA ALA A 269 1.94 1.80 8.33
C ALA A 269 3.02 1.21 9.25
N PRO A 270 4.03 1.98 9.68
CA PRO A 270 5.23 1.45 10.33
C PRO A 270 4.97 0.89 11.74
N GLU A 271 3.82 1.19 12.33
CA GLU A 271 3.41 0.69 13.65
C GLU A 271 2.45 -0.51 13.56
N MET A 272 2.09 -0.94 12.35
CA MET A 272 1.15 -2.03 12.12
C MET A 272 1.65 -3.36 12.69
N LYS A 273 0.85 -4.00 13.54
CA LYS A 273 1.15 -5.31 14.12
C LYS A 273 0.47 -6.43 13.34
N TRP A 274 1.14 -7.57 13.20
CA TRP A 274 0.53 -8.78 12.67
C TRP A 274 -0.24 -9.44 13.81
N LEU A 275 -1.57 -9.50 13.69
CA LEU A 275 -2.43 -10.10 14.71
C LEU A 275 -2.51 -11.63 14.56
N GLY A 276 -2.31 -12.12 13.34
CA GLY A 276 -2.51 -13.49 12.89
C GLY A 276 -3.04 -13.53 11.45
N ALA A 277 -3.47 -14.67 10.92
CA ALA A 277 -3.40 -16.01 11.50
C ALA A 277 -1.98 -16.58 11.45
N PHE A 278 -1.43 -16.97 12.60
CA PHE A 278 -0.08 -17.53 12.64
C PHE A 278 -0.08 -19.03 12.35
N PRO A 279 0.99 -19.59 11.77
CA PRO A 279 1.19 -21.03 11.71
C PRO A 279 1.09 -21.73 13.06
N SER A 280 1.48 -21.06 14.15
CA SER A 280 1.33 -21.55 15.53
C SER A 280 -0.13 -21.58 16.02
N ASP A 281 -1.01 -20.74 15.47
CA ASP A 281 -2.41 -20.66 15.86
C ASP A 281 -3.22 -21.90 15.47
N SER A 282 -2.78 -22.65 14.45
CA SER A 282 -3.47 -23.87 14.02
C SER A 282 -3.62 -24.87 15.16
N ASP A 283 -2.61 -24.98 16.02
CA ASP A 283 -2.60 -25.93 17.13
C ASP A 283 -3.36 -25.37 18.34
N ILE A 284 -3.15 -24.07 18.62
CA ILE A 284 -3.74 -23.38 19.78
C ILE A 284 -5.28 -23.37 19.67
N TYR A 285 -5.80 -23.12 18.47
CA TYR A 285 -7.23 -23.00 18.21
C TYR A 285 -7.83 -24.24 17.53
N GLY A 286 -7.06 -25.32 17.38
CA GLY A 286 -7.56 -26.61 16.90
C GLY A 286 -8.10 -26.57 15.47
N VAL A 287 -7.40 -25.90 14.55
CA VAL A 287 -7.78 -25.88 13.13
C VAL A 287 -7.80 -27.32 12.58
N PRO A 288 -8.94 -27.77 12.00
CA PRO A 288 -9.05 -29.14 11.53
C PRO A 288 -8.05 -29.48 10.42
N GLN A 289 -7.51 -30.70 10.45
CA GLN A 289 -6.49 -31.17 9.47
C GLN A 289 -6.94 -31.03 8.02
N GLN A 290 -8.24 -31.19 7.73
CA GLN A 290 -8.78 -31.02 6.37
C GLN A 290 -8.70 -29.58 5.85
N CYS A 291 -8.52 -28.59 6.72
CA CYS A 291 -8.36 -27.19 6.36
C CYS A 291 -6.88 -26.78 6.23
N LEU A 292 -5.95 -27.64 6.65
CA LEU A 292 -4.51 -27.43 6.51
C LEU A 292 -4.08 -27.89 5.11
N LEU A 293 -3.73 -26.92 4.27
CA LEU A 293 -3.32 -27.17 2.89
C LEU A 293 -1.79 -27.29 2.83
N PRO A 294 -1.23 -28.25 2.08
CA PRO A 294 0.22 -28.33 1.90
C PRO A 294 0.74 -27.11 1.15
N LEU A 295 1.92 -26.61 1.54
CA LEU A 295 2.62 -25.57 0.79
C LEU A 295 3.04 -26.11 -0.58
N THR A 296 2.74 -25.34 -1.63
CA THR A 296 3.26 -25.61 -2.96
C THR A 296 4.75 -25.25 -3.05
N GLU A 297 5.45 -25.75 -4.06
CA GLU A 297 6.85 -25.37 -4.30
C GLU A 297 7.03 -23.86 -4.55
N GLU A 298 6.04 -23.21 -5.16
CA GLU A 298 6.03 -21.75 -5.34
C GLU A 298 5.87 -21.03 -3.99
N ASP A 299 4.99 -21.53 -3.11
CA ASP A 299 4.80 -20.98 -1.76
C ASP A 299 6.11 -21.06 -0.96
N LYS A 300 6.80 -22.21 -1.00
CA LYS A 300 8.09 -22.41 -0.32
C LYS A 300 9.14 -21.42 -0.82
N LYS A 301 9.36 -21.35 -2.15
CA LYS A 301 10.32 -20.42 -2.76
C LYS A 301 10.03 -18.97 -2.39
N ARG A 302 8.75 -18.60 -2.35
CA ARG A 302 8.34 -17.25 -1.96
C ARG A 302 8.63 -16.95 -0.50
N THR A 303 8.33 -17.89 0.38
CA THR A 303 8.61 -17.77 1.82
C THR A 303 10.10 -17.68 2.09
N GLU A 304 10.91 -18.52 1.43
CA GLU A 304 12.37 -18.45 1.48
C GLU A 304 12.89 -17.08 1.00
N ALA A 305 12.36 -16.56 -0.11
CA ALA A 305 12.72 -15.23 -0.59
C ALA A 305 12.30 -14.10 0.37
N MET A 306 11.18 -14.26 1.10
CA MET A 306 10.77 -13.33 2.16
C MET A 306 11.73 -13.37 3.34
N LEU A 307 12.17 -14.55 3.77
CA LEU A 307 13.12 -14.72 4.87
C LEU A 307 14.47 -14.04 4.61
N LEU A 308 14.84 -13.76 3.36
CA LEU A 308 16.05 -13.02 3.02
C LEU A 308 15.93 -11.50 3.24
N ARG A 309 14.73 -10.97 3.53
CA ARG A 309 14.51 -9.53 3.67
C ARG A 309 15.08 -9.02 5.00
N CYS A 310 15.91 -7.98 4.93
CA CYS A 310 16.66 -7.48 6.09
C CYS A 310 15.79 -7.07 7.30
N TYR A 311 14.59 -6.52 7.09
CA TYR A 311 13.71 -6.08 8.19
C TYR A 311 13.20 -7.25 9.04
N LEU A 312 13.08 -8.47 8.48
CA LEU A 312 12.57 -9.62 9.24
C LEU A 312 13.56 -10.08 10.32
N LYS A 313 14.85 -10.02 10.04
CA LYS A 313 15.88 -10.43 11.00
C LYS A 313 16.00 -9.43 12.14
N ARG A 314 15.96 -8.14 11.82
CA ARG A 314 16.27 -7.06 12.76
C ARG A 314 15.03 -6.50 13.47
N GLU A 315 14.01 -6.12 12.69
CA GLU A 315 12.85 -5.41 13.22
C GLU A 315 11.76 -6.38 13.68
N MET A 316 11.58 -7.50 12.98
CA MET A 316 10.49 -8.44 13.23
C MET A 316 10.94 -9.91 13.39
N PRO A 317 11.83 -10.21 14.36
CA PRO A 317 12.32 -11.58 14.56
C PRO A 317 11.21 -12.58 14.88
N GLN A 318 10.13 -12.13 15.53
CA GLN A 318 8.96 -12.98 15.81
C GLN A 318 8.23 -13.38 14.52
N TRP A 319 8.05 -12.46 13.57
CA TRP A 319 7.41 -12.77 12.29
C TRP A 319 8.27 -13.70 11.45
N ARG A 320 9.59 -13.54 11.53
CA ARG A 320 10.55 -14.45 10.91
C ARG A 320 10.38 -15.88 11.45
N LEU A 321 10.27 -16.05 12.77
CA LEU A 321 10.07 -17.36 13.40
C LEU A 321 8.77 -18.03 12.93
N GLU A 322 7.69 -17.26 12.77
CA GLU A 322 6.43 -17.78 12.25
C GLU A 322 6.57 -18.25 10.78
N LEU A 323 7.28 -17.50 9.92
CA LEU A 323 7.55 -17.94 8.55
C LEU A 323 8.46 -19.19 8.49
N GLU A 324 9.46 -19.29 9.35
CA GLU A 324 10.28 -20.50 9.49
C GLU A 324 9.44 -21.69 9.98
N THR A 325 8.50 -21.44 10.88
CA THR A 325 7.53 -22.44 11.35
C THR A 325 6.61 -22.90 10.23
N MET A 326 6.13 -21.99 9.39
CA MET A 326 5.34 -22.30 8.19
C MET A 326 6.10 -23.24 7.26
N LEU A 327 7.37 -22.95 6.95
CA LEU A 327 8.22 -23.80 6.11
C LEU A 327 8.47 -25.17 6.75
N LYS A 328 8.76 -25.20 8.05
CA LYS A 328 9.03 -26.45 8.78
C LYS A 328 7.82 -27.37 8.82
N ARG A 329 6.62 -26.80 9.04
CA ARG A 329 5.36 -27.57 9.05
C ARG A 329 4.93 -27.95 7.64
N GLY A 330 5.24 -27.12 6.65
CA GLY A 330 4.89 -27.37 5.25
C GLY A 330 3.40 -27.20 4.95
N VAL A 331 2.65 -26.46 5.79
CA VAL A 331 1.21 -26.23 5.62
C VAL A 331 0.84 -24.75 5.72
N LYS A 332 -0.29 -24.39 5.10
CA LYS A 332 -0.96 -23.09 5.13
C LYS A 332 -2.46 -23.26 5.38
N PHE A 333 -3.13 -22.20 5.81
CA PHE A 333 -4.59 -22.20 5.96
C PHE A 333 -5.19 -20.80 5.82
N GLU A 334 -6.46 -20.76 5.43
CA GLU A 334 -7.25 -19.52 5.31
C GLU A 334 -7.81 -19.11 6.69
N ILE A 335 -7.95 -17.80 6.98
CA ILE A 335 -8.52 -17.31 8.25
C ILE A 335 -9.90 -17.93 8.50
N GLU A 336 -10.69 -18.16 7.46
CA GLU A 336 -12.01 -18.80 7.55
C GLU A 336 -11.95 -20.20 8.20
N ALA A 337 -10.82 -20.90 8.12
CA ALA A 337 -10.62 -22.20 8.78
C ALA A 337 -10.70 -22.13 10.32
N LEU A 338 -10.47 -20.96 10.92
CA LEU A 338 -10.67 -20.76 12.35
C LEU A 338 -12.15 -20.78 12.74
N SER A 339 -13.06 -20.53 11.80
CA SER A 339 -14.51 -20.48 12.04
C SER A 339 -15.24 -21.79 11.74
N VAL A 340 -14.52 -22.91 11.59
CA VAL A 340 -15.12 -24.21 11.26
C VAL A 340 -16.09 -24.70 12.34
N HIS A 341 -15.77 -24.45 13.61
CA HIS A 341 -16.59 -24.89 14.74
C HIS A 341 -17.68 -23.91 15.14
N SER A 342 -17.46 -22.61 14.93
CA SER A 342 -18.45 -21.57 15.14
C SER A 342 -18.24 -20.44 14.15
N LEU A 343 -19.32 -20.06 13.49
CA LEU A 343 -19.39 -18.98 12.53
C LEU A 343 -18.90 -17.63 13.11
N SER A 344 -19.16 -17.39 14.40
CA SER A 344 -18.75 -16.17 15.12
C SER A 344 -17.44 -16.34 15.89
N PHE A 345 -16.74 -17.48 15.76
CA PHE A 345 -15.49 -17.72 16.50
C PHE A 345 -14.45 -16.63 16.28
N LEU A 346 -14.33 -16.18 15.03
CA LEU A 346 -13.36 -15.15 14.66
C LEU A 346 -13.62 -13.82 15.39
N SER A 347 -14.89 -13.39 15.43
CA SER A 347 -15.33 -12.10 15.98
C SER A 347 -15.45 -12.11 17.50
N GLU A 348 -15.89 -13.22 18.11
CA GLU A 348 -16.16 -13.33 19.54
C GLU A 348 -14.94 -13.81 20.35
N VAL A 349 -14.12 -14.68 19.77
CA VAL A 349 -13.03 -15.37 20.51
C VAL A 349 -11.67 -14.94 20.00
N TYR A 350 -11.36 -15.24 18.73
CA TYR A 350 -9.98 -15.16 18.21
C TYR A 350 -9.43 -13.74 18.16
N ILE A 351 -10.13 -12.80 17.51
CA ILE A 351 -9.63 -11.42 17.40
C ILE A 351 -9.55 -10.75 18.79
N PRO A 352 -10.59 -10.81 19.65
CA PRO A 352 -10.53 -10.19 20.97
C PRO A 352 -9.47 -10.83 21.89
N SER A 353 -9.23 -12.15 21.82
CA SER A 353 -8.19 -12.80 22.64
C SER A 353 -6.79 -12.32 22.24
N LYS A 354 -6.51 -12.22 20.93
CA LYS A 354 -5.24 -11.72 20.40
C LYS A 354 -4.97 -10.28 20.84
N ILE A 355 -5.94 -9.39 20.65
CA ILE A 355 -5.79 -7.97 21.03
C ILE A 355 -5.54 -7.81 22.53
N ARG A 356 -6.27 -8.54 23.39
CA ARG A 356 -6.05 -8.52 24.85
C ARG A 356 -4.67 -9.05 25.24
N SER A 357 -4.21 -10.12 24.58
CA SER A 357 -2.88 -10.70 24.86
C SER A 357 -1.75 -9.75 24.50
N GLU A 358 -1.90 -8.92 23.46
CA GLU A 358 -0.93 -7.89 23.10
C GLU A 358 -0.93 -6.72 24.08
N GLY A 359 -2.09 -6.32 24.60
CA GLY A 359 -2.21 -5.25 25.60
C GLY A 359 -1.60 -5.57 26.97
N SER A 360 -1.20 -6.82 27.20
CA SER A 360 -0.60 -7.30 28.46
C SER A 360 0.93 -7.19 28.49
N PHE A 361 1.56 -6.70 27.41
CA PHE A 361 3.01 -6.49 27.29
C PHE A 361 3.43 -5.01 27.30
N HIS A 362 2.65 -4.14 27.95
CA HIS A 362 3.00 -2.74 28.18
C HIS A 362 3.58 -2.49 29.56
#